data_AF-A0A963K224-F1
#
_entry.id   AF-A0A963K224-F1
#
_cell.length_a   1.000
_cell.length_b   1.000
_cell.length_c   1.000
_cell.angle_alpha   90.00
_cell.angle_beta   90.00
_cell.angle_gamma   90.00
#
_symmetry.space_group_name_H-M   'P 1'
#
loop_
_entity.id
_entity.type
_entity.pdbx_description
1 polymer ?
#
loop_
_entity_poly.entity_id
_entity_poly.type
_entity_poly.pdbx_seq_one_letter_code
_entity_poly.pdbx_strand_id
1 'polypeptide(L)'
;LFLVLPFTTPGTTVLHLGPLAATSDGLLLALGLMLRVTASALIVLALLATVEPIRLGQALARLRTPVRLVQLLLLVLRYGALLRAELRRMREAARARGFRGGLSIHALRSFGWLAGMTLVRALERAERVEEGMRLRLWQGALPVAAPGRLGRADAAFGTGVLALALLAVIGIR
;
A
#
# COMPACT_ATOMS: atom_id res chain seq x y z
N LEU A 1 -15.49 -11.60 -12.49
CA LEU A 1 -16.42 -10.49 -12.78
C LEU A 1 -16.42 -10.12 -14.26
N PHE A 2 -15.29 -9.69 -14.84
CA PHE A 2 -15.19 -9.29 -16.26
C PHE A 2 -15.56 -10.39 -17.26
N LEU A 3 -15.29 -11.66 -16.92
CA LEU A 3 -15.69 -12.83 -17.73
C LEU A 3 -17.17 -13.21 -17.60
N VAL A 4 -17.89 -12.68 -16.60
CA VAL A 4 -19.26 -13.10 -16.28
C VAL A 4 -20.29 -12.10 -16.82
N LEU A 5 -19.98 -10.80 -16.73
CA LEU A 5 -20.84 -9.71 -17.19
C LEU A 5 -21.33 -9.82 -18.64
N PRO A 6 -20.50 -10.16 -19.65
CA PRO A 6 -20.99 -10.28 -21.03
C PRO A 6 -22.06 -11.37 -21.22
N PHE A 7 -22.17 -12.31 -20.27
CA PHE A 7 -23.13 -13.42 -20.32
C PHE A 7 -24.32 -13.27 -19.37
N THR A 8 -24.28 -12.33 -18.42
CA THR A 8 -25.34 -12.17 -17.40
C THR A 8 -26.17 -10.90 -17.57
N THR A 9 -25.78 -9.96 -18.43
CA THR A 9 -26.58 -8.77 -18.75
C THR A 9 -27.53 -9.04 -19.91
N PRO A 10 -28.86 -8.82 -19.75
CA PRO A 10 -29.79 -8.87 -20.87
C PRO A 10 -29.54 -7.71 -21.84
N GLY A 11 -29.58 -7.98 -23.15
CA GLY A 11 -29.24 -7.03 -24.21
C GLY A 11 -29.23 -7.69 -25.59
N THR A 12 -28.78 -6.99 -26.62
CA THR A 12 -28.67 -7.54 -27.98
C THR A 12 -27.53 -8.54 -28.09
N THR A 13 -27.86 -9.78 -28.45
CA THR A 13 -26.93 -10.91 -28.52
C THR A 13 -26.10 -10.83 -29.80
N VAL A 14 -24.78 -10.69 -29.68
CA VAL A 14 -23.86 -10.55 -30.83
C VAL A 14 -23.14 -11.85 -31.15
N LEU A 15 -22.93 -12.71 -30.14
CA LEU A 15 -22.25 -13.99 -30.28
C LEU A 15 -22.97 -15.07 -29.46
N HIS A 16 -23.32 -16.17 -30.11
CA HIS A 16 -23.78 -17.38 -29.45
C HIS A 16 -22.61 -18.36 -29.33
N LEU A 17 -22.17 -18.62 -28.10
CA LEU A 17 -21.27 -19.74 -27.78
C LEU A 17 -22.09 -20.77 -27.00
N GLY A 18 -22.83 -21.61 -27.73
CA GLY A 18 -23.70 -22.64 -27.14
C GLY A 18 -24.82 -22.02 -26.26
N PRO A 19 -25.02 -22.45 -25.00
CA PRO A 19 -26.08 -21.94 -24.12
C PRO A 19 -25.82 -20.52 -23.59
N LEU A 20 -24.65 -19.95 -23.89
CA LEU A 20 -24.20 -18.65 -23.42
C LEU A 20 -24.25 -17.65 -24.58
N ALA A 21 -25.14 -16.67 -24.46
CA ALA A 21 -25.24 -15.56 -25.41
C ALA A 21 -24.49 -14.36 -24.86
N ALA A 22 -23.46 -13.90 -25.58
CA ALA A 22 -22.74 -12.69 -25.24
C ALA A 22 -23.48 -11.47 -25.81
N THR A 23 -23.80 -10.51 -24.95
CA THR A 23 -24.51 -9.27 -25.32
C THR A 23 -23.54 -8.11 -25.55
N SER A 24 -23.83 -7.25 -26.55
CA SER A 24 -22.99 -6.08 -26.83
C SER A 24 -22.94 -5.12 -25.66
N ASP A 25 -24.08 -4.96 -24.97
CA ASP A 25 -24.20 -4.10 -23.79
C ASP A 25 -23.38 -4.64 -22.62
N GLY A 26 -23.35 -5.97 -22.46
CA GLY A 26 -22.52 -6.65 -21.47
C GLY A 26 -21.03 -6.52 -21.74
N LEU A 27 -20.64 -6.55 -23.03
CA LEU A 27 -19.24 -6.34 -23.44
C LEU A 27 -18.79 -4.89 -23.20
N LEU A 28 -19.62 -3.90 -23.56
CA LEU A 28 -19.32 -2.49 -23.32
C LEU A 28 -19.23 -2.17 -21.82
N LEU A 29 -20.14 -2.75 -21.01
CA LEU A 29 -20.13 -2.59 -19.56
C LEU A 29 -18.90 -3.25 -18.93
N ALA A 30 -18.54 -4.45 -19.37
CA ALA A 30 -17.33 -5.14 -18.91
C ALA A 30 -16.06 -4.36 -19.27
N LEU A 31 -15.96 -3.83 -20.50
CA LEU A 31 -14.85 -3.01 -20.95
C LEU A 31 -14.75 -1.70 -20.14
N GLY A 32 -15.87 -1.00 -19.94
CA GLY A 32 -15.92 0.23 -19.15
C GLY A 32 -15.49 0.02 -17.69
N LEU A 33 -15.93 -1.06 -17.06
CA LEU A 33 -15.47 -1.42 -15.71
C LEU A 33 -13.98 -1.78 -15.69
N MET A 34 -13.48 -2.50 -16.69
CA MET A 34 -12.07 -2.89 -16.77
C MET A 34 -11.18 -1.66 -16.88
N LEU A 35 -11.56 -0.70 -17.75
CA LEU A 35 -10.87 0.58 -17.85
C LEU A 35 -10.93 1.35 -16.54
N ARG A 36 -12.11 1.45 -15.91
CA ARG A 36 -12.29 2.19 -14.65
C ARG A 36 -11.42 1.63 -13.52
N VAL A 37 -11.41 0.31 -13.34
CA VAL A 37 -10.60 -0.35 -12.30
C VAL A 37 -9.11 -0.14 -12.58
N THR A 38 -8.67 -0.39 -13.82
CA THR A 38 -7.26 -0.22 -14.21
C THR A 38 -6.81 1.23 -14.04
N ALA A 39 -7.62 2.20 -14.47
CA ALA A 39 -7.35 3.63 -14.31
C ALA A 39 -7.26 4.01 -12.82
N SER A 40 -8.20 3.54 -11.99
CA SER A 40 -8.16 3.82 -10.54
C SER A 40 -6.90 3.23 -9.88
N ALA A 41 -6.50 2.01 -10.25
CA ALA A 41 -5.30 1.38 -9.74
C ALA A 41 -4.03 2.14 -10.17
N LEU A 42 -3.95 2.57 -11.42
CA LEU A 42 -2.82 3.36 -11.93
C LEU A 42 -2.71 4.72 -11.23
N ILE A 43 -3.83 5.41 -11.00
CA ILE A 43 -3.84 6.69 -10.26
C ILE A 43 -3.31 6.48 -8.84
N VAL A 44 -3.83 5.47 -8.12
CA VAL A 44 -3.37 5.16 -6.75
C VAL A 44 -1.88 4.79 -6.75
N LEU A 45 -1.44 3.94 -7.68
CA LEU A 45 -0.05 3.51 -7.76
C LEU A 45 0.89 4.68 -8.08
N ALA A 46 0.54 5.54 -9.04
CA ALA A 46 1.33 6.71 -9.42
C ALA A 46 1.46 7.71 -8.26
N LEU A 47 0.36 7.92 -7.51
CA LEU A 47 0.39 8.74 -6.30
C LEU A 47 1.29 8.13 -5.23
N LEU A 48 1.14 6.83 -4.93
CA LEU A 48 1.96 6.18 -3.91
C LEU A 48 3.44 6.09 -4.30
N ALA A 49 3.75 5.94 -5.60
CA ALA A 49 5.13 5.84 -6.09
C ALA A 49 5.92 7.15 -5.94
N THR A 50 5.24 8.30 -5.91
CA THR A 50 5.87 9.63 -5.83
C THR A 50 6.00 10.16 -4.41
N VAL A 51 5.39 9.51 -3.42
CA VAL A 51 5.41 9.98 -2.03
C VAL A 51 6.24 9.06 -1.13
N GLU A 52 7.20 9.65 -0.42
CA GLU A 52 7.94 8.95 0.61
C GLU A 52 7.02 8.54 1.78
N PRO A 53 7.06 7.29 2.27
CA PRO A 53 6.17 6.82 3.32
C PRO A 53 6.20 7.68 4.60
N ILE A 54 7.36 8.20 4.98
CA ILE A 54 7.52 9.08 6.15
C ILE A 54 6.74 10.39 5.95
N ARG A 55 6.75 10.95 4.72
CA ARG A 55 5.98 12.15 4.38
C ARG A 55 4.48 11.90 4.44
N LEU A 56 3.99 10.72 4.08
CA LEU A 56 2.58 10.33 4.26
C LEU A 56 2.20 10.32 5.74
N GLY A 57 3.03 9.72 6.60
CA GLY A 57 2.80 9.72 8.05
C GLY A 57 2.77 11.15 8.64
N GLN A 58 3.67 12.03 8.19
CA GLN A 58 3.68 13.44 8.59
C GLN A 58 2.48 14.23 8.07
N ALA A 59 1.97 13.91 6.87
CA ALA A 59 0.75 14.50 6.35
C ALA A 59 -0.47 14.10 7.19
N LEU A 60 -0.57 12.83 7.60
CA LEU A 60 -1.63 12.35 8.49
C LEU A 60 -1.63 13.05 9.85
N ALA A 61 -0.45 13.44 10.37
CA ALA A 61 -0.33 14.28 11.56
C ALA A 61 -1.14 15.59 11.46
N ARG A 62 -1.28 16.12 10.24
CA ARG A 62 -1.94 17.40 9.96
C ARG A 62 -3.44 17.25 9.75
N LEU A 63 -3.92 16.06 9.41
CA LEU A 63 -5.34 15.77 9.22
C LEU A 63 -6.11 15.58 10.55
N ARG A 64 -5.60 16.13 11.67
CA ARG A 64 -6.14 15.96 13.04
C ARG A 64 -6.26 14.51 13.50
N THR A 65 -5.49 13.60 12.90
CA THR A 65 -5.38 12.21 13.37
C THR A 65 -4.80 12.17 14.79
N PRO A 66 -5.26 11.28 15.69
CA PRO A 66 -4.68 11.15 17.02
C PRO A 66 -3.17 10.99 16.98
N VAL A 67 -2.46 11.83 17.73
CA VAL A 67 -1.00 11.94 17.70
C VAL A 67 -0.32 10.58 17.98
N ARG A 68 -0.90 9.76 18.86
CA ARG A 68 -0.40 8.41 19.17
C ARG A 68 -0.38 7.47 17.96
N LEU A 69 -1.42 7.51 17.11
CA LEU A 69 -1.49 6.67 15.91
C LEU A 69 -0.45 7.08 14.88
N VAL A 70 -0.24 8.38 14.72
CA VAL A 70 0.76 8.93 13.81
C VAL A 70 2.17 8.55 14.26
N GLN A 71 2.46 8.64 15.55
CA GLN A 71 3.75 8.22 16.10
C GLN A 71 4.02 6.73 15.89
N LEU A 72 3.03 5.88 16.20
CA LEU A 72 3.11 4.45 15.97
C LEU A 72 3.42 4.15 14.50
N LEU A 73 2.67 4.79 13.58
CA LEU A 73 2.88 4.65 12.15
C LEU A 73 4.30 5.08 11.74
N LEU A 74 4.77 6.25 12.18
CA LEU A 74 6.12 6.74 11.86
C LEU A 74 7.21 5.81 12.40
N LEU A 75 7.02 5.24 13.60
CA LEU A 75 7.92 4.25 14.17
C LEU A 75 7.95 2.97 13.32
N VAL A 76 6.78 2.44 12.95
CA VAL A 76 6.66 1.27 12.07
C VAL A 76 7.33 1.53 10.72
N LEU A 77 7.18 2.71 10.14
CA LEU A 77 7.80 3.07 8.87
C LEU A 77 9.33 3.18 8.99
N ARG A 78 9.84 3.85 10.03
CA ARG A 78 11.27 4.04 10.27
C ARG A 78 11.98 2.72 10.57
N TYR A 79 11.43 1.92 11.48
CA TYR A 79 12.05 0.67 11.93
C TYR A 79 11.68 -0.53 11.06
N GLY A 80 10.61 -0.45 10.26
CA GLY A 80 10.23 -1.50 9.31
C GLY A 80 11.30 -1.74 8.25
N ALA A 81 11.97 -0.69 7.75
CA ALA A 81 13.08 -0.84 6.81
C ALA A 81 14.27 -1.58 7.45
N LEU A 82 14.58 -1.27 8.71
CA LEU A 82 15.62 -1.96 9.49
C LEU A 82 15.27 -3.43 9.72
N LEU A 83 14.04 -3.73 10.16
CA LEU A 83 13.57 -5.10 10.39
C LEU A 83 13.56 -5.92 9.10
N ARG A 84 13.20 -5.31 7.96
CA ARG A 84 13.29 -5.97 6.64
C ARG A 84 14.73 -6.32 6.29
N ALA A 85 15.69 -5.44 6.57
CA ALA A 85 17.10 -5.72 6.33
C ALA A 85 17.61 -6.87 7.22
N GLU A 86 17.20 -6.90 8.50
CA GLU A 86 17.53 -7.99 9.42
C GLU A 86 16.95 -9.33 8.97
N LEU A 87 15.66 -9.34 8.62
CA LEU A 87 14.97 -10.52 8.11
C LEU A 87 15.60 -11.03 6.81
N ARG A 88 16.03 -10.12 5.92
CA ARG A 88 16.74 -10.47 4.70
C ARG A 88 18.08 -11.16 5.01
N ARG A 89 18.89 -10.58 5.91
CA ARG A 89 20.16 -11.17 6.36
C ARG A 89 19.98 -12.56 6.95
N MET A 90 18.97 -12.74 7.79
CA MET A 90 18.66 -14.04 8.38
C MET A 90 18.20 -15.07 7.34
N ARG A 91 17.39 -14.65 6.35
CA ARG A 91 16.97 -15.51 5.24
C ARG A 91 18.14 -15.93 4.36
N GLU A 92 19.06 -15.01 4.08
CA GLU A 92 20.29 -15.29 3.31
C GLU A 92 21.19 -16.28 4.07
N ALA A 93 21.40 -16.09 5.38
CA ALA A 93 22.15 -17.02 6.21
C ALA A 93 21.49 -18.42 6.27
N ALA A 94 20.16 -18.49 6.33
CA ALA A 94 19.44 -19.76 6.28
C ALA A 94 19.65 -20.48 4.93
N ARG A 95 19.56 -19.74 3.80
CA ARG A 95 19.82 -20.29 2.46
C ARG A 95 21.24 -20.82 2.33
N ALA A 96 22.24 -20.11 2.87
CA ALA A 96 23.63 -20.56 2.87
C ALA A 96 23.83 -21.88 3.63
N ARG A 97 23.01 -22.16 4.65
CA ARG A 97 22.99 -23.44 5.40
C ARG A 97 22.18 -24.55 4.70
N GLY A 98 21.77 -24.35 3.44
CA GLY A 98 21.02 -25.34 2.66
C GLY A 98 19.51 -25.27 2.79
N PHE A 99 18.95 -24.20 3.39
CA PHE A 99 17.50 -24.02 3.46
C PHE A 99 16.90 -23.84 2.06
N ARG A 100 16.03 -24.78 1.65
CA ARG A 100 15.21 -24.70 0.44
C ARG A 100 13.78 -24.33 0.82
N GLY A 101 13.28 -23.24 0.23
CA GLY A 101 11.89 -22.81 0.42
C GLY A 101 10.90 -23.86 -0.12
N GLY A 102 9.74 -23.99 0.53
CA GLY A 102 8.68 -24.91 0.14
C GLY A 102 7.55 -24.95 1.17
N LEU A 103 6.53 -25.77 0.92
CA LEU A 103 5.39 -25.98 1.81
C LEU A 103 5.55 -27.19 2.75
N SER A 104 6.78 -27.66 2.96
CA SER A 104 7.03 -28.79 3.87
C SER A 104 6.93 -28.37 5.33
N ILE A 105 6.62 -29.31 6.23
CA ILE A 105 6.59 -29.07 7.69
C ILE A 105 7.94 -28.50 8.17
N HIS A 106 9.05 -29.00 7.63
CA HIS A 106 10.40 -28.50 7.91
C HIS A 106 10.57 -27.03 7.48
N ALA A 107 10.05 -26.67 6.31
CA ALA A 107 10.07 -25.29 5.82
C ALA A 107 9.21 -24.38 6.70
N LEU A 108 7.99 -24.81 7.05
CA LEU A 108 7.11 -24.06 7.93
C LEU A 108 7.72 -23.84 9.32
N ARG A 109 8.36 -24.86 9.90
CA ARG A 109 9.10 -24.75 11.17
C ARG A 109 10.22 -23.73 11.06
N SER A 110 10.97 -23.75 9.96
CA SER A 110 12.07 -22.79 9.72
C SER A 110 11.56 -21.36 9.56
N PHE A 111 10.42 -21.16 8.88
CA PHE A 111 9.76 -19.85 8.83
C PHE A 111 9.28 -19.40 10.21
N GLY A 112 8.77 -20.31 11.04
CA GLY A 112 8.43 -20.05 12.44
C GLY A 112 9.64 -19.56 13.25
N TRP A 113 10.79 -20.21 13.13
CA TRP A 113 12.04 -19.78 13.77
C TRP A 113 12.50 -18.40 13.29
N LEU A 114 12.45 -18.14 11.98
CA LEU A 114 12.80 -16.84 11.41
C LEU A 114 11.87 -15.74 11.95
N ALA A 115 10.56 -16.00 11.99
CA ALA A 115 9.56 -15.06 12.50
C ALA A 115 9.74 -14.81 14.00
N GLY A 116 9.88 -15.87 14.81
CA GLY A 116 10.08 -15.78 16.26
C GLY A 116 11.36 -15.01 16.61
N MET A 117 12.48 -15.33 15.97
CA MET A 117 13.73 -14.61 16.21
C MET A 117 13.67 -13.15 15.73
N THR A 118 12.97 -12.87 14.63
CA THR A 118 12.74 -11.47 14.19
C THR A 118 11.91 -10.70 15.21
N LEU A 119 10.90 -11.33 15.81
CA LEU A 119 10.06 -10.75 16.85
C LEU A 119 10.87 -10.42 18.11
N VAL A 120 11.68 -11.37 18.61
CA VAL A 120 12.54 -11.16 19.78
C VAL A 120 13.50 -9.99 19.54
N ARG A 121 14.19 -9.98 18.39
CA ARG A 121 15.09 -8.87 18.03
C ARG A 121 14.36 -7.53 17.87
N ALA A 122 13.12 -7.54 17.40
CA ALA A 122 12.31 -6.33 17.31
C ALA A 122 11.94 -5.79 18.69
N LEU A 123 11.62 -6.67 19.66
CA LEU A 123 11.31 -6.31 21.03
C LEU A 123 12.54 -5.72 21.76
N GLU A 124 13.68 -6.42 21.72
CA GLU A 124 14.95 -5.92 22.27
C GLU A 124 15.38 -4.59 21.64
N ARG A 125 15.02 -4.36 20.36
CA ARG A 125 15.27 -3.10 19.69
C ARG A 125 14.31 -2.02 20.16
N ALA A 126 13.04 -2.35 20.41
CA ALA A 126 12.05 -1.41 20.92
C ALA A 126 12.43 -0.90 22.31
N GLU A 127 12.86 -1.78 23.22
CA GLU A 127 13.33 -1.43 24.56
C GLU A 127 14.52 -0.46 24.50
N ARG A 128 15.57 -0.78 23.73
CA ARG A 128 16.74 0.11 23.55
C ARG A 128 16.38 1.45 22.95
N VAL A 129 15.40 1.47 22.04
CA VAL A 129 14.92 2.69 21.40
C VAL A 129 14.12 3.53 22.39
N GLU A 130 13.30 2.91 23.23
CA GLU A 130 12.57 3.56 24.30
C GLU A 130 13.52 4.15 25.35
N GLU A 131 14.50 3.39 25.82
CA GLU A 131 15.54 3.88 26.74
C GLU A 131 16.27 5.10 26.16
N GLY A 132 16.71 4.99 24.91
CA GLY A 132 17.37 6.09 24.21
C GLY A 132 16.48 7.32 24.02
N MET A 133 15.16 7.14 23.87
CA MET A 133 14.20 8.24 23.84
C MET A 133 14.05 8.88 25.23
N ARG A 134 13.89 8.08 26.29
CA ARG A 134 13.78 8.56 27.68
C ARG A 134 14.99 9.41 28.08
N LEU A 135 16.21 8.98 27.72
CA LEU A 135 17.45 9.73 27.97
C LEU A 135 17.50 11.09 27.26
N ARG A 136 16.74 11.29 26.18
CA ARG A 136 16.65 12.54 25.41
C ARG A 136 15.48 13.42 25.82
N LEU A 137 14.93 13.21 27.03
CA LEU A 137 13.80 13.95 27.57
C LEU A 137 12.53 13.80 26.71
N TRP A 138 12.18 12.56 26.37
CA TRP A 138 10.98 12.25 25.58
C TRP A 138 9.70 12.85 26.18
N GLN A 139 9.06 13.78 25.46
CA GLN A 139 7.83 14.45 25.90
C GLN A 139 6.55 13.76 25.39
N GLY A 140 6.64 12.50 24.97
CA GLY A 140 5.48 11.77 24.44
C GLY A 140 5.18 12.04 22.97
N ALA A 141 6.05 12.74 22.23
CA ALA A 141 5.87 12.91 20.79
C ALA A 141 7.12 12.97 19.91
N LEU A 142 7.05 12.28 18.76
CA LEU A 142 8.03 12.40 17.69
C LEU A 142 7.88 13.78 17.07
N PRO A 143 8.97 14.56 16.91
CA PRO A 143 8.90 15.83 16.21
C PRO A 143 8.44 15.60 14.77
N VAL A 144 7.34 16.27 14.40
CA VAL A 144 6.83 16.29 13.03
C VAL A 144 7.62 17.33 12.25
N ALA A 145 8.21 16.94 11.12
CA ALA A 145 8.96 17.88 10.29
C ALA A 145 8.08 19.06 9.83
N ALA A 146 8.71 20.23 9.75
CA ALA A 146 8.06 21.44 9.25
C ALA A 146 7.53 21.22 7.82
N PRO A 147 6.45 21.92 7.41
CA PRO A 147 5.94 21.85 6.04
C PRO A 147 7.04 22.06 5.00
N GLY A 148 7.08 21.18 4.00
CA GLY A 148 7.59 21.60 2.70
C GLY A 148 6.76 22.78 2.21
N ARG A 149 7.41 23.79 1.63
CA ARG A 149 6.71 24.93 1.02
C ARG A 149 5.96 24.43 -0.21
N LEU A 150 4.73 24.89 -0.43
CA LEU A 150 3.98 24.57 -1.65
C LEU A 150 4.79 25.07 -2.86
N GLY A 151 5.22 24.15 -3.71
CA GLY A 151 5.89 24.47 -4.95
C GLY A 151 4.90 24.83 -6.06
N ARG A 152 5.40 25.47 -7.13
CA ARG A 152 4.62 25.67 -8.37
C ARG A 152 4.12 24.35 -8.96
N ALA A 153 4.91 23.27 -8.80
CA ALA A 153 4.52 21.94 -9.21
C ALA A 153 3.31 21.39 -8.42
N ASP A 154 3.24 21.64 -7.10
CA ASP A 154 2.11 21.21 -6.27
C ASP A 154 0.82 21.95 -6.66
N ALA A 155 0.94 23.25 -6.96
CA ALA A 155 -0.18 24.06 -7.45
C ALA A 155 -0.68 23.58 -8.81
N ALA A 156 0.22 23.38 -9.78
CA ALA A 156 -0.12 22.88 -11.11
C ALA A 156 -0.76 21.49 -11.05
N PHE A 157 -0.23 20.60 -10.20
CA PHE A 157 -0.81 19.29 -9.94
C PHE A 157 -2.21 19.39 -9.33
N GLY A 158 -2.38 20.22 -8.29
CA GLY A 158 -3.68 20.42 -7.64
C GLY A 158 -4.75 20.98 -8.59
N THR A 159 -4.38 21.97 -9.42
CA THR A 159 -5.29 22.52 -10.43
C THR A 159 -5.61 21.51 -11.53
N GLY A 160 -4.63 20.71 -11.96
CA GLY A 160 -4.85 19.65 -12.96
C GLY A 160 -5.80 18.57 -12.45
N VAL A 161 -5.66 18.14 -11.19
CA VAL A 161 -6.55 17.17 -10.55
C VAL A 161 -7.97 17.73 -10.42
N LEU A 162 -8.12 18.98 -9.98
CA LEU A 162 -9.44 19.62 -9.88
C LEU A 162 -10.13 19.77 -11.24
N ALA A 163 -9.38 20.17 -12.28
CA ALA A 163 -9.90 20.28 -13.64
C ALA A 163 -10.35 18.91 -14.19
N LEU A 164 -9.54 17.86 -13.98
CA LEU A 164 -9.89 16.50 -14.37
C LEU A 164 -11.13 15.99 -13.61
N ALA A 165 -11.23 16.26 -12.32
CA ALA A 165 -12.39 15.88 -11.51
C ALA A 165 -13.67 16.59 -11.97
N LEU A 166 -13.59 17.90 -12.28
CA LEU A 166 -14.70 18.67 -12.85
C LEU A 166 -15.14 18.12 -14.22
N LEU A 167 -14.19 17.84 -15.12
CA LEU A 167 -14.48 17.22 -16.42
C LEU A 167 -15.14 15.85 -16.27
N ALA A 168 -14.68 15.04 -15.32
CA ALA A 168 -15.29 13.75 -15.02
C ALA A 168 -16.73 13.90 -14.49
N VAL A 169 -16.98 14.86 -13.59
CA VAL A 169 -18.34 15.11 -13.06
C VAL A 169 -19.28 15.63 -14.15
N ILE A 170 -18.80 16.47 -15.06
CA ILE A 170 -19.58 17.01 -16.18
C ILE A 170 -19.86 15.92 -17.23
N GLY A 171 -18.89 15.04 -17.51
CA GLY A 171 -19.04 13.95 -18.49
C GLY A 171 -19.74 12.69 -17.97
N ILE A 172 -20.04 12.61 -16.66
CA ILE A 172 -20.87 11.55 -16.06
C ILE A 172 -22.37 11.92 -16.09
N ARG A 173 -22.73 13.18 -16.37
CA ARG A 173 -24.10 13.61 -16.67
C ARG A 173 -24.43 13.41 -18.14
#